data_AF-A3D7H4-F1
#
_entry.id   AF-A3D7H4-F1
#
_cell.length_a   1.000
_cell.length_b   1.000
_cell.length_c   1.000
_cell.angle_alpha   90.00
_cell.angle_beta   90.00
_cell.angle_gamma   90.00
#
_symmetry.space_group_name_H-M   'P 1'
#
loop_
_entity.id
_entity.type
_entity.pdbx_description
1 polymer ?
#
loop_
_entity_poly.entity_id
_entity_poly.type
_entity_poly.pdbx_seq_one_letter_code
_entity_poly.pdbx_strand_id
1 'polypeptide(L)'
;MVVRIDVNDSTFKRLEKLVVGFDTPDAVINRLIDSYENKKTTKPVLSFYPEESDFLRLLVKNGIAEVTLHKENGSKEEVTWKANKLTFDSNLRGNIWSGFLRGWKERGIISAHFSISDSYDFSYSEADFKRDEILSRHCKLSLKEFISLNEEFELSKHIDPEGDLGGYRIRFFESCDSKVLEKIEKLNRKKEFVFHAFSDEWNILNQFI
;
A
#
# COMPACT_ATOMS: atom_id res chain seq x y z
N MET A 1 2.26 55.05 10.15
CA MET A 1 3.64 55.19 9.64
C MET A 1 3.66 54.56 8.25
N VAL A 2 4.12 55.26 7.22
CA VAL A 2 4.13 54.71 5.85
C VAL A 2 5.53 54.17 5.57
N VAL A 3 5.61 52.91 5.16
CA VAL A 3 6.85 52.26 4.73
C VAL A 3 6.87 52.20 3.21
N ARG A 4 8.00 52.55 2.59
CA ARG A 4 8.18 52.42 1.14
C ARG A 4 8.87 51.11 0.83
N ILE A 5 8.31 50.36 -0.12
CA ILE A 5 8.86 49.12 -0.64
C ILE A 5 9.02 49.31 -2.14
N ASP A 6 10.24 49.19 -2.63
CA ASP A 6 10.51 49.27 -4.06
C ASP A 6 10.40 47.87 -4.68
N VAL A 7 9.60 47.76 -5.74
CA VAL A 7 9.44 46.54 -6.54
C VAL A 7 9.67 46.86 -8.00
N ASN A 8 10.11 45.88 -8.77
CA ASN A 8 10.26 46.06 -10.21
C ASN A 8 8.90 46.02 -10.94
N ASP A 9 8.85 46.59 -12.14
CA ASP A 9 7.65 46.66 -12.98
C ASP A 9 7.00 45.29 -13.22
N SER A 10 7.79 44.23 -13.37
CA SER A 10 7.26 42.90 -13.61
C SER A 10 6.54 42.33 -12.39
N THR A 11 7.04 42.62 -11.18
CA THR A 11 6.37 42.25 -9.92
C THR A 11 5.13 43.09 -9.72
N PHE A 12 5.19 44.40 -9.98
CA PHE A 12 4.03 45.28 -9.89
C PHE A 12 2.89 44.84 -10.81
N LYS A 13 3.19 44.54 -12.08
CA LYS A 13 2.22 43.99 -13.04
C LYS A 13 1.61 42.65 -12.61
N ARG A 14 2.34 41.85 -11.83
CA ARG A 14 1.80 40.60 -11.26
C ARG A 14 0.82 40.90 -10.12
N LEU A 15 1.10 41.89 -9.28
CA LEU A 15 0.20 42.33 -8.21
C LEU A 15 -1.09 42.93 -8.78
N GLU A 16 -1.01 43.73 -9.84
CA GLU A 16 -2.20 44.29 -10.52
C GLU A 16 -3.19 43.23 -10.99
N LYS A 17 -2.69 42.10 -11.51
CA LYS A 17 -3.54 40.98 -11.96
C LYS A 17 -4.30 40.28 -10.84
N LEU A 18 -3.93 40.53 -9.58
CA LEU A 18 -4.54 39.90 -8.40
C LEU A 18 -5.60 40.80 -7.75
N VAL A 19 -5.70 42.07 -8.16
CA VAL A 19 -6.70 43.04 -7.68
C VAL A 19 -8.12 42.50 -7.94
N VAL A 20 -8.98 42.58 -6.92
CA VAL A 20 -10.41 42.26 -7.06
C VAL A 20 -11.22 43.51 -6.76
N GLY A 21 -11.99 44.00 -7.73
CA GLY A 21 -12.78 45.23 -7.58
C GLY A 21 -11.90 46.47 -7.43
N PHE A 22 -12.01 47.15 -6.28
CA PHE A 22 -11.30 48.39 -5.97
C PHE A 22 -10.20 48.20 -4.91
N ASP A 23 -9.55 47.03 -4.89
CA ASP A 23 -8.48 46.74 -3.93
C ASP A 23 -7.34 47.77 -4.01
N THR A 24 -6.86 48.20 -2.86
CA THR A 24 -5.62 48.97 -2.75
C THR A 24 -4.40 48.04 -2.83
N PRO A 25 -3.20 48.54 -3.17
CA PRO A 25 -1.98 47.73 -3.13
C PRO A 25 -1.75 47.05 -1.78
N ASP A 26 -1.99 47.78 -0.68
CA ASP A 26 -1.93 47.25 0.68
C ASP A 26 -2.92 46.10 0.91
N ALA A 27 -4.15 46.20 0.40
CA ALA A 27 -5.15 45.14 0.53
C ALA A 27 -4.74 43.87 -0.24
N VAL A 28 -4.17 44.02 -1.45
CA VAL A 28 -3.64 42.88 -2.22
C VAL A 28 -2.46 42.23 -1.50
N ILE A 29 -1.52 43.02 -0.98
CA ILE A 29 -0.34 42.52 -0.25
C ILE A 29 -0.77 41.79 1.02
N ASN A 30 -1.65 42.38 1.83
CA ASN A 30 -2.13 41.73 3.05
C ASN A 30 -2.92 40.46 2.73
N ARG A 31 -3.77 40.44 1.70
CA ARG A 31 -4.44 39.21 1.28
C ARG A 31 -3.47 38.11 0.83
N LEU A 32 -2.36 38.47 0.20
CA LEU A 32 -1.31 37.52 -0.14
C LEU A 32 -0.57 37.00 1.09
N ILE A 33 -0.26 37.87 2.05
CA ILE A 33 0.32 37.51 3.34
C ILE A 33 -0.64 36.60 4.09
N ASP A 34 -1.91 36.99 4.25
CA ASP A 34 -2.97 36.20 4.87
C ASP A 34 -3.13 34.85 4.17
N SER A 35 -3.05 34.78 2.83
CA SER A 35 -3.11 33.51 2.10
C SER A 35 -1.91 32.60 2.39
N TYR A 36 -0.75 33.19 2.68
CA TYR A 36 0.46 32.46 3.01
C TYR A 36 0.52 32.07 4.48
N GLU A 37 0.09 32.95 5.39
CA GLU A 37 0.03 32.73 6.83
C GLU A 37 -1.13 31.77 7.20
N ASN A 38 -2.28 31.87 6.52
CA ASN A 38 -3.41 30.96 6.69
C ASN A 38 -3.30 29.66 5.88
N LYS A 39 -2.18 29.43 5.14
CA LYS A 39 -1.85 28.09 4.65
C LYS A 39 -1.55 27.22 5.86
N LYS A 40 -2.62 26.63 6.43
CA LYS A 40 -2.51 25.54 7.39
C LYS A 40 -1.65 24.47 6.77
N THR A 41 -0.42 24.37 7.25
CA THR A 41 0.57 23.34 6.93
C THR A 41 0.22 22.00 7.57
N THR A 42 -1.06 21.74 7.78
CA THR A 42 -1.55 20.48 8.31
C THR A 42 -1.37 19.41 7.26
N LYS A 43 -0.78 18.27 7.65
CA LYS A 43 -0.68 17.11 6.77
C LYS A 43 -2.07 16.73 6.25
N PRO A 44 -2.15 16.20 5.01
CA PRO A 44 -3.39 15.70 4.46
C PRO A 44 -4.06 14.72 5.42
N VAL A 45 -5.39 14.77 5.49
CA VAL A 45 -6.14 13.75 6.22
C VAL A 45 -6.08 12.46 5.41
N LEU A 46 -5.65 11.38 6.06
CA LEU A 46 -5.65 10.03 5.48
C LEU A 46 -6.88 9.28 5.95
N SER A 47 -7.58 8.62 5.03
CA SER A 47 -8.61 7.64 5.35
C SER A 47 -8.40 6.38 4.53
N PHE A 48 -8.82 5.24 5.10
CA PHE A 48 -8.64 3.92 4.53
C PHE A 48 -9.99 3.24 4.42
N TYR A 49 -10.20 2.49 3.34
CA TYR A 49 -11.29 1.55 3.21
C TYR A 49 -10.78 0.23 2.62
N PRO A 50 -10.86 -0.90 3.34
CA PRO A 50 -11.37 -1.03 4.72
C PRO A 50 -10.47 -0.31 5.75
N GLU A 51 -10.77 -0.47 7.03
CA GLU A 51 -9.96 0.07 8.14
C GLU A 51 -8.46 -0.20 7.96
N GLU A 52 -7.61 0.67 8.53
CA GLU A 52 -6.18 0.75 8.20
C GLU A 52 -5.42 -0.60 8.30
N SER A 53 -5.74 -1.42 9.30
CA SER A 53 -5.13 -2.75 9.50
C SER A 53 -5.47 -3.74 8.39
N ASP A 54 -6.71 -3.74 7.95
CA ASP A 54 -7.21 -4.65 6.90
C ASP A 54 -6.81 -4.13 5.52
N PHE A 55 -6.75 -2.81 5.36
CA PHE A 55 -6.25 -2.17 4.17
C PHE A 55 -4.80 -2.59 3.87
N LEU A 56 -3.91 -2.58 4.87
CA LEU A 56 -2.53 -3.01 4.67
C LEU A 56 -2.45 -4.47 4.19
N ARG A 57 -3.23 -5.37 4.83
CA ARG A 57 -3.27 -6.80 4.46
C ARG A 57 -3.68 -7.00 3.02
N LEU A 58 -4.81 -6.42 2.64
CA LEU A 58 -5.34 -6.53 1.29
C LEU A 58 -4.45 -5.82 0.27
N LEU A 59 -3.81 -4.71 0.64
CA LEU A 59 -2.86 -4.01 -0.23
C LEU A 59 -1.63 -4.87 -0.51
N VAL A 60 -1.09 -5.59 0.48
CA VAL A 60 0.04 -6.50 0.25
C VAL A 60 -0.40 -7.71 -0.59
N LYS A 61 -1.58 -8.28 -0.33
CA LYS A 61 -2.16 -9.39 -1.11
C LYS A 61 -2.35 -9.01 -2.58
N ASN A 62 -3.04 -7.90 -2.84
CA ASN A 62 -3.46 -7.49 -4.17
C ASN A 62 -2.34 -6.74 -4.92
N GLY A 63 -1.48 -6.05 -4.18
CA GLY A 63 -0.41 -5.19 -4.70
C GLY A 63 -0.88 -3.87 -5.28
N ILE A 64 -2.18 -3.56 -5.19
CA ILE A 64 -2.79 -2.38 -5.79
C ILE A 64 -3.90 -1.82 -4.88
N ALA A 65 -4.00 -0.49 -4.81
CA ALA A 65 -5.11 0.24 -4.21
C ALA A 65 -5.56 1.37 -5.13
N GLU A 66 -6.82 1.77 -4.98
CA GLU A 66 -7.37 3.01 -5.53
C GLU A 66 -7.14 4.15 -4.53
N VAL A 67 -6.82 5.33 -5.04
CA VAL A 67 -6.57 6.51 -4.20
C VAL A 67 -7.28 7.72 -4.77
N THR A 68 -8.09 8.35 -3.94
CA THR A 68 -8.79 9.60 -4.27
C THR A 68 -8.14 10.75 -3.51
N LEU A 69 -7.53 11.67 -4.26
CA LEU A 69 -6.88 12.86 -3.73
C LEU A 69 -7.81 14.06 -3.84
N HIS A 70 -7.98 14.79 -2.75
CA HIS A 70 -8.68 16.06 -2.74
C HIS A 70 -7.68 17.21 -2.63
N LYS A 71 -7.86 18.25 -3.46
CA LYS A 71 -6.96 19.40 -3.52
C LYS A 71 -7.59 20.66 -2.94
N GLU A 72 -6.75 21.60 -2.52
CA GLU A 72 -7.14 22.92 -1.99
C GLU A 72 -8.04 23.70 -2.96
N ASN A 73 -7.85 23.52 -4.28
CA ASN A 73 -8.65 24.18 -5.32
C ASN A 73 -10.01 23.50 -5.57
N GLY A 74 -10.40 22.52 -4.75
CA GLY A 74 -11.64 21.75 -4.89
C GLY A 74 -11.60 20.62 -5.92
N SER A 75 -10.51 20.48 -6.70
CA SER A 75 -10.39 19.37 -7.65
C SER A 75 -10.14 18.03 -6.96
N LYS A 76 -10.56 16.95 -7.64
CA LYS A 76 -10.32 15.56 -7.23
C LYS A 76 -9.48 14.85 -8.29
N GLU A 77 -8.61 13.96 -7.84
CA GLU A 77 -7.77 13.13 -8.69
C GLU A 77 -7.86 11.68 -8.22
N GLU A 78 -8.28 10.78 -9.12
CA GLU A 78 -8.34 9.34 -8.89
C GLU A 78 -7.10 8.68 -9.49
N VAL A 79 -6.36 7.94 -8.67
CA VAL A 79 -5.08 7.36 -9.03
C VAL A 79 -4.92 5.97 -8.44
N THR A 80 -4.34 5.07 -9.23
CA THR A 80 -4.03 3.72 -8.78
C THR A 80 -2.63 3.66 -8.16
N TRP A 81 -2.53 3.21 -6.91
CA TRP A 81 -1.27 3.00 -6.21
C TRP A 81 -0.81 1.55 -6.31
N LYS A 82 0.35 1.31 -6.92
CA LYS A 82 1.02 0.00 -6.95
C LYS A 82 1.97 -0.14 -5.76
N ALA A 83 1.68 -1.08 -4.86
CA ALA A 83 2.34 -1.23 -3.57
C ALA A 83 3.29 -2.45 -3.50
N ASN A 84 4.03 -2.71 -4.57
CA ASN A 84 4.84 -3.92 -4.73
C ASN A 84 5.97 -4.13 -3.69
N LYS A 85 6.25 -3.14 -2.84
CA LYS A 85 7.32 -3.18 -1.84
C LYS A 85 6.82 -3.21 -0.40
N LEU A 86 5.50 -3.13 -0.19
CA LEU A 86 4.94 -3.22 1.15
C LEU A 86 4.89 -4.68 1.60
N THR A 87 5.17 -4.86 2.88
CA THR A 87 5.02 -6.09 3.65
C THR A 87 4.06 -5.83 4.82
N PHE A 88 3.63 -6.87 5.53
CA PHE A 88 2.75 -6.71 6.69
C PHE A 88 3.37 -5.89 7.83
N ASP A 89 4.68 -6.01 8.02
CA ASP A 89 5.42 -5.22 9.03
C ASP A 89 5.76 -3.81 8.57
N SER A 90 5.39 -3.45 7.34
CA SER A 90 5.69 -2.13 6.81
C SER A 90 4.88 -1.05 7.52
N ASN A 91 5.54 0.05 7.87
CA ASN A 91 4.85 1.24 8.35
C ASN A 91 4.07 1.88 7.18
N LEU A 92 2.77 1.58 7.08
CA LEU A 92 1.89 2.02 5.99
C LEU A 92 1.93 3.55 5.83
N ARG A 93 1.65 4.29 6.91
CA ARG A 93 1.65 5.76 6.88
C ARG A 93 3.02 6.32 6.52
N GLY A 94 4.10 5.74 7.04
CA GLY A 94 5.47 6.11 6.70
C GLY A 94 5.73 6.00 5.20
N ASN A 95 5.37 4.86 4.61
CA ASN A 95 5.49 4.62 3.16
C ASN A 95 4.63 5.57 2.33
N ILE A 96 3.41 5.88 2.77
CA ILE A 96 2.54 6.86 2.12
C ILE A 96 3.23 8.23 2.12
N TRP A 97 3.75 8.68 3.26
CA TRP A 97 4.37 10.00 3.38
C TRP A 97 5.69 10.14 2.63
N SER A 98 6.58 9.15 2.70
CA SER A 98 7.86 9.18 2.02
C SER A 98 7.76 8.84 0.53
N GLY A 99 6.65 8.22 0.11
CA GLY A 99 6.40 7.75 -1.24
C GLY A 99 5.24 8.47 -1.91
N PHE A 100 4.04 7.88 -1.86
CA PHE A 100 2.89 8.29 -2.68
C PHE A 100 2.47 9.76 -2.49
N LEU A 101 2.50 10.24 -1.25
CA LEU A 101 2.20 11.63 -0.87
C LEU A 101 3.46 12.48 -0.71
N ARG A 102 4.60 12.07 -1.28
CA ARG A 102 5.77 12.95 -1.34
C ARG A 102 5.42 14.24 -2.09
N GLY A 103 5.82 15.37 -1.54
CA GLY A 103 5.52 16.70 -2.10
C GLY A 103 4.04 17.05 -2.09
N TRP A 104 3.25 16.49 -1.16
CA TRP A 104 1.80 16.74 -1.08
C TRP A 104 1.44 18.23 -0.97
N LYS A 105 2.31 19.04 -0.33
CA LYS A 105 2.10 20.47 -0.12
C LYS A 105 2.17 21.23 -1.44
N GLU A 106 3.18 20.95 -2.25
CA GLU A 106 3.37 21.55 -3.58
C GLU A 106 2.27 21.09 -4.54
N ARG A 107 1.75 19.88 -4.33
CA ARG A 107 0.62 19.30 -5.06
C ARG A 107 -0.74 19.81 -4.57
N GLY A 108 -0.78 20.60 -3.50
CA GLY A 108 -1.99 21.17 -2.90
C GLY A 108 -2.97 20.12 -2.39
N ILE A 109 -2.49 18.97 -1.91
CA ILE A 109 -3.33 17.87 -1.42
C ILE A 109 -3.74 18.16 0.03
N ILE A 110 -5.04 18.07 0.32
CA ILE A 110 -5.62 18.28 1.66
C ILE A 110 -6.18 17.00 2.29
N SER A 111 -6.55 16.02 1.48
CA SER A 111 -6.90 14.68 1.95
C SER A 111 -6.63 13.63 0.87
N ALA A 112 -6.43 12.40 1.33
CA ALA A 112 -6.23 11.23 0.48
C ALA A 112 -7.03 10.06 1.07
N HIS A 113 -7.95 9.53 0.28
CA HIS A 113 -8.72 8.33 0.61
C HIS A 113 -8.13 7.14 -0.13
N PHE A 114 -7.76 6.09 0.58
CA PHE A 114 -7.18 4.87 0.03
C PHE A 114 -8.20 3.75 0.15
N SER A 115 -8.54 3.12 -0.98
CA SER A 115 -9.52 2.04 -1.03
C SER A 115 -8.99 0.79 -1.71
N ILE A 116 -9.42 -0.36 -1.22
CA ILE A 116 -9.32 -1.64 -1.92
C ILE A 116 -10.69 -1.91 -2.55
N SER A 117 -10.72 -2.39 -3.80
CA SER A 117 -11.97 -2.68 -4.51
C SER A 117 -12.86 -3.67 -3.75
N ASP A 118 -14.18 -3.50 -3.80
CA ASP A 118 -15.12 -4.40 -3.12
C ASP A 118 -15.16 -5.82 -3.70
N SER A 119 -14.52 -6.06 -4.85
CA SER A 119 -14.37 -7.40 -5.43
C SER A 119 -13.35 -8.29 -4.70
N TYR A 120 -12.66 -7.75 -3.69
CA TYR A 120 -11.62 -8.47 -2.97
C TYR A 120 -12.16 -9.21 -1.75
N ASP A 121 -11.62 -10.41 -1.54
CA ASP A 121 -12.01 -11.31 -0.44
C ASP A 121 -11.48 -10.81 0.91
N PHE A 122 -12.40 -10.29 1.74
CA PHE A 122 -12.14 -9.83 3.11
C PHE A 122 -11.96 -10.97 4.12
N SER A 123 -12.18 -12.24 3.75
CA SER A 123 -11.96 -13.37 4.67
C SER A 123 -10.48 -13.66 4.93
N TYR A 124 -9.59 -13.07 4.14
CA TYR A 124 -8.15 -13.25 4.23
C TYR A 124 -7.55 -12.62 5.49
N SER A 125 -7.23 -13.46 6.46
CA SER A 125 -6.77 -13.07 7.79
C SER A 125 -5.26 -12.87 7.87
N GLU A 126 -4.78 -12.36 9.02
CA GLU A 126 -3.34 -12.30 9.32
C GLU A 126 -2.68 -13.67 9.32
N ALA A 127 -3.41 -14.67 9.81
CA ALA A 127 -2.91 -16.03 9.89
C ALA A 127 -2.71 -16.58 8.47
N ASP A 128 -3.66 -16.35 7.56
CA ASP A 128 -3.56 -16.76 6.16
C ASP A 128 -2.36 -16.10 5.47
N PHE A 129 -2.16 -14.80 5.70
CA PHE A 129 -0.99 -14.09 5.19
C PHE A 129 0.33 -14.71 5.67
N LYS A 130 0.46 -14.93 6.99
CA LYS A 130 1.68 -15.50 7.57
C LYS A 130 1.94 -16.92 7.05
N ARG A 131 0.89 -17.73 6.93
CA ARG A 131 0.95 -19.04 6.28
C ARG A 131 1.50 -18.91 4.86
N ASP A 132 0.89 -18.05 4.04
CA ASP A 132 1.28 -17.89 2.64
C ASP A 132 2.70 -17.29 2.48
N GLU A 133 3.13 -16.42 3.40
CA GLU A 133 4.50 -15.91 3.44
C GLU A 133 5.51 -17.02 3.73
N ILE A 134 5.24 -17.87 4.72
CA ILE A 134 6.08 -19.04 5.03
C ILE A 134 6.13 -19.98 3.83
N LEU A 135 4.97 -20.36 3.30
CA LEU A 135 4.88 -21.32 2.20
C LEU A 135 5.51 -20.77 0.91
N SER A 136 5.31 -19.49 0.57
CA SER A 136 5.93 -18.88 -0.61
C SER A 136 7.46 -18.94 -0.57
N ARG A 137 8.08 -18.71 0.62
CA ARG A 137 9.52 -18.85 0.81
C ARG A 137 10.00 -20.28 0.58
N HIS A 138 9.33 -21.27 1.18
CA HIS A 138 9.68 -22.69 1.00
C HIS A 138 9.43 -23.18 -0.43
N CYS A 139 8.43 -22.62 -1.12
CA CYS A 139 8.14 -22.89 -2.53
C CYS A 139 9.03 -22.12 -3.50
N LYS A 140 9.86 -21.17 -3.01
CA LYS A 140 10.68 -20.26 -3.83
C LYS A 140 9.85 -19.48 -4.85
N LEU A 141 8.65 -19.08 -4.44
CA LEU A 141 7.76 -18.21 -5.19
C LEU A 141 7.77 -16.81 -4.55
N SER A 142 7.49 -15.79 -5.35
CA SER A 142 7.06 -14.52 -4.74
C SER A 142 5.72 -14.73 -4.04
N LEU A 143 5.46 -13.95 -2.99
CA LEU A 143 4.20 -14.03 -2.25
C LEU A 143 2.99 -13.85 -3.18
N LYS A 144 3.08 -12.93 -4.15
CA LYS A 144 2.04 -12.72 -5.16
C LYS A 144 1.77 -13.96 -6.02
N GLU A 145 2.83 -14.64 -6.47
CA GLU A 145 2.68 -15.90 -7.22
C GLU A 145 2.05 -16.98 -6.34
N PHE A 146 2.45 -17.10 -5.08
CA PHE A 146 1.88 -18.08 -4.17
C PHE A 146 0.39 -17.81 -3.88
N ILE A 147 0.03 -16.56 -3.58
CA ILE A 147 -1.36 -16.16 -3.33
C ILE A 147 -2.25 -16.41 -4.56
N SER A 148 -1.70 -16.28 -5.78
CA SER A 148 -2.46 -16.56 -7.01
C SER A 148 -2.87 -18.03 -7.18
N LEU A 149 -2.33 -18.94 -6.35
CA LEU A 149 -2.77 -20.33 -6.28
C LEU A 149 -4.14 -20.50 -5.60
N ASN A 150 -4.68 -19.46 -4.95
CA ASN A 150 -6.03 -19.42 -4.41
C ASN A 150 -6.43 -20.67 -3.59
N GLU A 151 -5.53 -21.11 -2.70
CA GLU A 151 -5.71 -22.29 -1.85
C GLU A 151 -5.89 -23.63 -2.59
N GLU A 152 -5.48 -23.71 -3.85
CA GLU A 152 -5.47 -24.96 -4.62
C GLU A 152 -4.28 -25.87 -4.23
N PHE A 153 -4.06 -26.04 -2.93
CA PHE A 153 -3.04 -26.90 -2.36
C PHE A 153 -3.51 -27.53 -1.05
N GLU A 154 -2.87 -28.63 -0.69
CA GLU A 154 -3.06 -29.34 0.58
C GLU A 154 -1.76 -29.23 1.40
N LEU A 155 -1.90 -28.81 2.66
CA LEU A 155 -0.81 -28.79 3.65
C LEU A 155 -1.06 -29.90 4.68
N SER A 156 -0.05 -30.72 4.94
CA SER A 156 -0.14 -31.82 5.91
C SER A 156 1.17 -32.01 6.67
N LYS A 157 1.11 -32.66 7.83
CA LYS A 157 2.31 -33.06 8.57
C LYS A 157 2.98 -34.25 7.87
N HIS A 158 4.29 -34.20 7.73
CA HIS A 158 5.09 -35.34 7.29
C HIS A 158 5.70 -36.02 8.51
N ILE A 159 5.25 -37.24 8.79
CA ILE A 159 5.84 -38.11 9.80
C ILE A 159 6.89 -38.98 9.12
N ASP A 160 8.08 -39.05 9.70
CA ASP A 160 9.16 -39.89 9.21
C ASP A 160 8.93 -41.37 9.58
N PRO A 161 9.76 -42.32 9.09
CA PRO A 161 9.61 -43.73 9.41
C PRO A 161 9.79 -44.07 10.90
N GLU A 162 10.41 -43.19 11.70
CA GLU A 162 10.66 -43.36 13.13
C GLU A 162 9.46 -42.88 13.98
N GLY A 163 8.51 -42.18 13.36
CA GLY A 163 7.30 -41.67 14.01
C GLY A 163 7.41 -40.21 14.44
N ASP A 164 8.53 -39.55 14.15
CA ASP A 164 8.78 -38.16 14.49
C ASP A 164 8.30 -37.21 13.38
N LEU A 165 8.05 -35.94 13.74
CA LEU A 165 7.67 -34.93 12.76
C LEU A 165 8.88 -34.58 11.87
N GLY A 166 8.98 -35.25 10.73
CA GLY A 166 9.96 -35.01 9.67
C GLY A 166 9.69 -33.77 8.81
N GLY A 167 8.68 -32.96 9.15
CA GLY A 167 8.39 -31.67 8.52
C GLY A 167 6.94 -31.52 8.05
N TYR A 168 6.75 -30.68 7.03
CA TYR A 168 5.46 -30.40 6.41
C TYR A 168 5.48 -30.81 4.95
N ARG A 169 4.40 -31.39 4.47
CA ARG A 169 4.17 -31.73 3.06
C ARG A 169 3.18 -30.76 2.47
N ILE A 170 3.55 -30.16 1.34
CA ILE A 170 2.64 -29.40 0.50
C ILE A 170 2.41 -30.15 -0.81
N ARG A 171 1.14 -30.24 -1.23
CA ARG A 171 0.71 -30.83 -2.50
C ARG A 171 -0.14 -29.82 -3.25
N PHE A 172 0.23 -29.52 -4.49
CA PHE A 172 -0.56 -28.63 -5.35
C PHE A 172 -1.55 -29.43 -6.19
N PHE A 173 -2.77 -28.91 -6.34
CA PHE A 173 -3.78 -29.53 -7.19
C PHE A 173 -3.51 -29.23 -8.67
N GLU A 174 -4.07 -30.05 -9.56
CA GLU A 174 -3.89 -29.87 -11.00
C GLU A 174 -4.66 -28.65 -11.56
N SER A 175 -5.60 -28.11 -10.78
CA SER A 175 -6.36 -26.91 -11.15
C SER A 175 -5.57 -25.61 -11.00
N CYS A 176 -4.42 -25.63 -10.31
CA CYS A 176 -3.54 -24.47 -10.17
C CYS A 176 -3.15 -23.85 -11.51
N ASP A 177 -2.87 -22.55 -11.50
CA ASP A 177 -2.30 -21.85 -12.64
C ASP A 177 -1.08 -22.61 -13.20
N SER A 178 -1.18 -22.99 -14.48
CA SER A 178 -0.21 -23.86 -15.14
C SER A 178 1.20 -23.27 -15.19
N LYS A 179 1.33 -21.93 -15.24
CA LYS A 179 2.64 -21.27 -15.22
C LYS A 179 3.28 -21.35 -13.85
N VAL A 180 2.49 -21.21 -12.79
CA VAL A 180 2.98 -21.33 -11.41
C VAL A 180 3.34 -22.79 -11.12
N LEU A 181 2.51 -23.75 -11.54
CA LEU A 181 2.81 -25.18 -11.44
C LEU A 181 4.10 -25.56 -12.16
N GLU A 182 4.29 -25.12 -13.42
CA GLU A 182 5.54 -25.38 -14.15
C GLU A 182 6.77 -24.85 -13.40
N LYS A 183 6.64 -23.68 -12.75
CA LYS A 183 7.73 -23.10 -11.95
C LYS A 183 8.04 -23.95 -10.72
N ILE A 184 7.00 -24.40 -10.01
CA ILE A 184 7.13 -25.30 -8.85
C ILE A 184 7.77 -26.63 -9.28
N GLU A 185 7.31 -27.23 -10.37
CA GLU A 185 7.86 -28.49 -10.90
C GLU A 185 9.31 -28.35 -11.34
N LYS A 186 9.68 -27.23 -12.00
CA LYS A 186 11.08 -26.96 -12.37
C LYS A 186 11.98 -26.85 -11.14
N LEU A 187 11.48 -26.26 -10.05
CA LEU A 187 12.25 -26.03 -8.83
C LEU A 187 12.34 -27.26 -7.93
N ASN A 188 11.25 -28.03 -7.82
CA ASN A 188 11.12 -29.13 -6.85
C ASN A 188 11.03 -30.52 -7.49
N ARG A 189 11.01 -30.60 -8.82
CA ARG A 189 10.90 -31.83 -9.64
C ARG A 189 9.61 -32.62 -9.42
N LYS A 190 8.66 -32.11 -8.63
CA LYS A 190 7.39 -32.73 -8.27
C LYS A 190 6.35 -31.66 -7.94
N LYS A 191 5.05 -31.99 -8.12
CA LYS A 191 3.89 -31.21 -7.66
C LYS A 191 3.62 -31.34 -6.16
N GLU A 192 4.42 -32.13 -5.45
CA GLU A 192 4.41 -32.23 -4.00
C GLU A 192 5.84 -32.35 -3.47
N PHE A 193 6.12 -31.73 -2.34
CA PHE A 193 7.42 -31.87 -1.67
C PHE A 193 7.28 -31.67 -0.16
N VAL A 194 8.29 -32.15 0.56
CA VAL A 194 8.42 -32.00 2.01
C VAL A 194 9.42 -30.88 2.29
N PHE A 195 9.09 -30.01 3.24
CA PHE A 195 9.98 -28.97 3.73
C PHE A 195 10.01 -28.96 5.26
N HIS A 196 11.10 -28.45 5.82
CA HIS A 196 11.28 -28.30 7.25
C HIS A 196 11.02 -26.83 7.61
N ALA A 197 10.00 -26.59 8.44
CA ALA A 197 9.68 -25.25 8.92
C ALA A 197 10.59 -24.88 10.11
N PHE A 198 10.90 -23.58 10.25
CA PHE A 198 11.62 -23.09 11.42
C PHE A 198 10.76 -23.17 12.69
N SER A 199 11.37 -23.18 13.87
CA SER A 199 10.67 -23.41 15.15
C SER A 199 9.52 -22.42 15.43
N ASP A 200 9.65 -21.19 14.96
CA ASP A 200 8.64 -20.13 15.06
C ASP A 200 7.51 -20.27 14.03
N GLU A 201 7.76 -20.95 12.90
CA GLU A 201 6.77 -21.21 11.85
C GLU A 201 5.78 -22.33 12.22
N TRP A 202 6.18 -23.26 13.10
CA TRP A 202 5.37 -24.44 13.45
C TRP A 202 4.02 -24.07 14.04
N ASN A 203 4.01 -23.09 14.94
CA ASN A 203 2.79 -22.63 15.61
C ASN A 203 1.80 -22.00 14.62
N ILE A 204 2.31 -21.40 13.54
CA ILE A 204 1.48 -20.78 12.51
C ILE A 204 0.93 -21.89 11.61
N LEU A 205 1.78 -22.76 11.07
CA LEU A 205 1.36 -23.83 10.15
C LEU A 205 0.41 -24.83 10.79
N ASN A 206 0.57 -25.13 12.09
CA ASN A 206 -0.32 -26.05 12.82
C ASN A 206 -1.76 -25.53 12.99
N GLN A 207 -2.03 -24.24 12.74
CA GLN A 207 -3.40 -23.72 12.76
C GLN A 207 -4.19 -24.10 11.49
N PHE A 208 -3.51 -24.61 10.47
CA PHE A 208 -4.06 -24.89 9.15
C PHE A 208 -4.11 -26.37 8.78
N ILE A 209 -3.83 -27.28 9.73
CA ILE A 209 -3.70 -28.73 9.52
C ILE A 209 -4.48 -29.48 10.61
#